data_AF-A0A9Q2CZL7-F1
#
_entry.id   AF-A0A9Q2CZL7-F1
#
_cell.length_a   1.000
_cell.length_b   1.000
_cell.length_c   1.000
_cell.angle_alpha   90.00
_cell.angle_beta   90.00
_cell.angle_gamma   90.00
#
_symmetry.space_group_name_H-M   'P 1'
#
loop_
_entity.id
_entity.type
_entity.pdbx_description
1 polymer ?
#
loop_
_entity_poly.entity_id
_entity_poly.type
_entity_poly.pdbx_seq_one_letter_code
_entity_poly.pdbx_strand_id
1 'polypeptide(L)'
;MDHYPQIKESLKEFNNIVFKKFDWENYIYKCMIAAEYIENSGLTSEEEKIRMSEIIFENLDLYNYLIKYNIFRNKQFILNLLMIIDEEGLSEELKKKVENEAGKDLRLSRMIVYEMNKRYPVVMYPLLDKEELRDELYNMKKIYS
;
A
#
# COMPACT_ATOMS: atom_id res chain seq x y z
N MET A 1 -31.98 -1.40 -4.04
CA MET A 1 -31.28 -2.02 -5.20
C MET A 1 -30.40 -0.99 -5.92
N ASP A 2 -30.34 0.25 -5.45
CA ASP A 2 -29.73 1.38 -6.16
C ASP A 2 -28.22 1.47 -5.99
N HIS A 3 -27.64 0.78 -4.99
CA HIS A 3 -26.20 0.81 -4.70
C HIS A 3 -25.36 -0.16 -5.55
N TYR A 4 -25.95 -1.20 -6.15
CA TYR A 4 -25.24 -2.19 -6.96
C TYR A 4 -26.11 -2.65 -8.15
N PRO A 5 -26.33 -1.80 -9.16
CA PRO A 5 -27.18 -2.13 -10.31
C PRO A 5 -26.72 -3.39 -11.06
N GLN A 6 -25.42 -3.67 -11.06
CA GLN A 6 -24.80 -4.83 -11.74
C GLN A 6 -25.31 -6.20 -11.26
N ILE A 7 -25.96 -6.29 -10.09
CA ILE A 7 -26.58 -7.55 -9.62
C ILE A 7 -27.71 -8.03 -10.55
N LYS A 8 -28.28 -7.13 -11.36
CA LYS A 8 -29.33 -7.46 -12.34
C LYS A 8 -28.77 -7.92 -13.69
N GLU A 9 -27.46 -7.73 -13.92
CA GLU A 9 -26.83 -7.99 -15.22
C GLU A 9 -26.45 -9.46 -15.39
N SER A 10 -26.13 -10.18 -14.31
CA SER A 10 -25.92 -11.63 -14.37
C SER A 10 -26.03 -12.32 -13.00
N LEU A 11 -26.38 -13.60 -13.00
CA LEU A 11 -26.36 -14.46 -11.81
C LEU A 11 -24.96 -14.53 -11.17
N LYS A 12 -23.91 -14.40 -11.98
CA LYS A 12 -22.51 -14.37 -11.51
C LYS A 12 -22.23 -13.12 -10.67
N GLU A 13 -22.63 -11.93 -11.16
CA GLU A 13 -22.47 -10.67 -10.42
C GLU A 13 -23.31 -10.67 -9.14
N PHE A 14 -24.53 -11.19 -9.20
CA PHE A 14 -25.35 -11.41 -8.01
C PHE A 14 -24.64 -12.30 -6.97
N ASN A 15 -24.12 -13.46 -7.39
CA ASN A 15 -23.44 -14.37 -6.48
C ASN A 15 -22.14 -13.77 -5.90
N ASN A 16 -21.38 -13.02 -6.69
CA ASN A 16 -20.15 -12.36 -6.26
C ASN A 16 -20.37 -11.22 -5.26
N ILE A 17 -21.57 -10.62 -5.25
CA ILE A 17 -21.90 -9.53 -4.33
C ILE A 17 -22.64 -10.07 -3.10
N VAL A 18 -23.60 -10.98 -3.30
CA VAL A 18 -24.51 -11.43 -2.24
C VAL A 18 -23.96 -12.63 -1.48
N PHE A 19 -23.32 -13.58 -2.17
CA PHE A 19 -22.88 -14.84 -1.57
C PHE A 19 -21.36 -14.96 -1.43
N LYS A 20 -20.59 -13.97 -1.87
CA LYS A 20 -19.15 -13.97 -1.68
C LYS A 20 -18.84 -14.00 -0.20
N LYS A 21 -18.16 -15.07 0.23
CA LYS A 21 -17.72 -15.22 1.62
C LYS A 21 -16.82 -14.04 1.98
N PHE A 22 -17.16 -13.38 3.08
CA PHE A 22 -16.35 -12.31 3.62
C PHE A 22 -15.09 -12.91 4.26
N ASP A 23 -13.93 -12.57 3.71
CA ASP A 23 -12.61 -13.08 4.12
C ASP A 23 -12.06 -12.29 5.32
N TRP A 24 -12.79 -12.33 6.45
CA TRP A 24 -12.46 -11.57 7.66
C TRP A 24 -11.08 -11.95 8.23
N GLU A 25 -10.69 -13.22 8.12
CA GLU A 25 -9.41 -13.74 8.61
C GLU A 25 -8.22 -13.00 7.98
N ASN A 26 -8.29 -12.77 6.67
CA ASN A 26 -7.28 -12.01 5.94
C ASN A 26 -7.22 -10.54 6.38
N TYR A 27 -8.36 -9.90 6.68
CA TYR A 27 -8.35 -8.54 7.24
C TYR A 27 -7.71 -8.49 8.62
N ILE A 28 -8.04 -9.43 9.51
CA ILE A 28 -7.41 -9.52 10.84
C ILE A 28 -5.91 -9.77 10.71
N TYR A 29 -5.49 -10.67 9.82
CA TYR A 29 -4.08 -10.94 9.57
C TYR A 29 -3.32 -9.67 9.17
N LYS A 30 -3.86 -8.87 8.25
CA LYS A 30 -3.23 -7.62 7.79
C LYS A 30 -3.12 -6.57 8.90
N CYS A 31 -4.14 -6.46 9.75
CA CYS A 31 -4.11 -5.60 10.93
C CYS A 31 -3.07 -6.07 11.96
N MET A 32 -2.95 -7.39 12.16
CA MET A 32 -1.96 -7.97 13.08
C MET A 32 -0.53 -7.68 12.61
N ILE A 33 -0.27 -7.77 11.31
CA ILE A 33 1.02 -7.38 10.72
C ILE A 33 1.30 -5.88 10.93
N ALA A 34 0.29 -5.02 10.76
CA ALA A 34 0.44 -3.57 10.96
C ALA A 34 0.80 -3.26 12.42
N ALA A 35 0.07 -3.88 13.36
CA ALA A 35 0.32 -3.73 14.79
C ALA A 35 1.72 -4.25 15.18
N GLU A 36 2.12 -5.43 14.69
CA GLU A 36 3.48 -5.96 14.89
C GLU A 36 4.55 -4.99 14.36
N TYR A 37 4.33 -4.39 13.20
CA TYR A 37 5.28 -3.46 12.60
C TYR A 37 5.41 -2.19 13.42
N ILE A 38 4.29 -1.62 13.86
CA ILE A 38 4.25 -0.42 14.71
C ILE A 38 4.92 -0.70 16.05
N GLU A 39 4.58 -1.80 16.72
CA GLU A 39 5.15 -2.13 18.03
C GLU A 39 6.68 -2.35 17.96
N ASN A 40 7.18 -2.89 16.86
CA ASN A 40 8.60 -3.12 16.69
C ASN A 40 9.32 -1.98 15.94
N SER A 41 8.68 -0.84 15.70
CA SER A 41 9.23 0.25 14.87
C SER A 41 10.24 1.14 15.60
N GLY A 42 10.28 1.10 16.93
CA GLY A 42 11.06 2.03 17.75
C GLY A 42 10.37 3.37 18.02
N LEU A 43 9.13 3.57 17.56
CA LEU A 43 8.27 4.69 17.99
C LEU A 43 8.06 4.62 19.50
N THR A 44 8.14 5.78 20.16
CA THR A 44 8.29 5.85 21.62
C THR A 44 7.02 6.32 22.32
N SER A 45 6.19 7.14 21.65
CA SER A 45 4.93 7.62 22.20
C SER A 45 3.72 6.90 21.61
N GLU A 46 2.62 6.89 22.36
CA GLU A 46 1.36 6.33 21.87
C GLU A 46 0.79 7.18 20.72
N GLU A 47 0.99 8.50 20.77
CA GLU A 47 0.59 9.41 19.70
C GLU A 47 1.30 9.09 18.38
N GLU A 48 2.59 8.76 18.42
CA GLU A 48 3.37 8.35 17.24
C GLU A 48 2.81 7.05 16.63
N LYS A 49 2.46 6.07 17.48
CA LYS A 49 1.88 4.79 17.04
C LYS A 49 0.49 4.95 16.45
N ILE A 50 -0.34 5.81 17.05
CA ILE A 50 -1.66 6.16 16.53
C ILE A 50 -1.50 6.85 15.17
N ARG A 51 -0.60 7.84 15.05
CA ARG A 51 -0.33 8.51 13.78
C ARG A 51 0.12 7.54 12.69
N MET A 52 1.01 6.61 13.01
CA MET A 52 1.43 5.58 12.07
C MET A 52 0.26 4.69 11.64
N SER A 53 -0.63 4.34 12.57
CA SER A 53 -1.84 3.58 12.24
C SER A 53 -2.71 4.34 11.25
N GLU A 54 -2.94 5.64 11.46
CA GLU A 54 -3.69 6.50 10.54
C GLU A 54 -3.06 6.52 9.14
N ILE A 55 -1.74 6.70 9.04
CA ILE A 55 -1.02 6.70 7.76
C ILE A 55 -1.21 5.38 7.00
N ILE A 56 -1.15 4.24 7.70
CA ILE A 56 -1.41 2.91 7.12
C ILE A 56 -2.85 2.83 6.61
N PHE A 57 -3.83 3.30 7.39
CA PHE A 57 -5.23 3.28 6.99
C PHE A 57 -5.51 4.19 5.78
N GLU A 58 -4.93 5.38 5.74
CA GLU A 58 -5.05 6.30 4.59
C GLU A 58 -4.44 5.71 3.32
N ASN A 59 -3.41 4.88 3.45
CA ASN A 59 -2.68 4.26 2.34
C ASN A 59 -2.90 2.73 2.26
N LEU A 60 -4.08 2.26 2.69
CA LEU A 60 -4.38 0.83 2.84
C LEU A 60 -4.20 0.02 1.55
N ASP A 61 -4.46 0.61 0.39
CA ASP A 61 -4.25 -0.05 -0.92
C ASP A 61 -2.77 -0.38 -1.17
N LEU A 62 -1.89 0.59 -0.92
CA LEU A 62 -0.44 0.44 -1.06
C LEU A 62 0.10 -0.50 0.02
N TYR A 63 -0.30 -0.31 1.27
CA TYR A 63 0.08 -1.20 2.37
C TYR A 63 -0.26 -2.66 2.05
N ASN A 64 -1.51 -2.93 1.63
CA ASN A 64 -1.96 -4.25 1.22
C ASN A 64 -1.12 -4.84 0.08
N TYR A 65 -0.75 -4.01 -0.88
CA TYR A 65 0.14 -4.42 -1.98
C TYR A 65 1.51 -4.82 -1.44
N LEU A 66 2.13 -4.00 -0.60
CA LEU A 66 3.46 -4.25 -0.02
C LEU A 66 3.50 -5.55 0.77
N ILE A 67 2.58 -5.75 1.71
CA ILE A 67 2.59 -6.95 2.57
C ILE A 67 2.18 -8.23 1.83
N LYS A 68 1.54 -8.12 0.67
CA LYS A 68 1.13 -9.27 -0.15
C LYS A 68 2.34 -9.96 -0.80
N TYR A 69 3.37 -9.21 -1.19
CA TYR A 69 4.54 -9.75 -1.87
C TYR A 69 5.72 -9.84 -0.93
N ASN A 70 6.29 -11.05 -0.78
CA ASN A 70 7.42 -11.29 0.12
C ASN A 70 8.63 -10.38 -0.15
N ILE A 71 8.85 -9.99 -1.41
CA ILE A 71 9.95 -9.11 -1.81
C ILE A 71 9.88 -7.72 -1.16
N PHE A 72 8.67 -7.23 -0.83
CA PHE A 72 8.45 -5.92 -0.22
C PHE A 72 8.24 -5.99 1.29
N ARG A 73 8.13 -7.20 1.85
CA ARG A 73 7.74 -7.44 3.25
C ARG A 73 8.92 -7.21 4.20
N ASN A 74 9.42 -5.98 4.20
CA ASN A 74 10.41 -5.45 5.14
C ASN A 74 9.74 -4.35 5.98
N LYS A 75 9.68 -4.55 7.29
CA LYS A 75 9.02 -3.62 8.23
C LYS A 75 9.55 -2.18 8.09
N GLN A 76 10.86 -1.99 8.12
CA GLN A 76 11.47 -0.66 8.07
C GLN A 76 11.17 0.04 6.75
N PHE A 77 11.25 -0.69 5.63
CA PHE A 77 10.87 -0.17 4.32
C PHE A 77 9.44 0.33 4.28
N ILE A 78 8.50 -0.50 4.71
CA ILE A 78 7.08 -0.20 4.63
C ILE A 78 6.75 1.03 5.47
N LEU A 79 7.24 1.09 6.71
CA LEU A 79 6.99 2.23 7.59
C LEU A 79 7.66 3.50 7.08
N ASN A 80 8.93 3.43 6.65
CA ASN A 80 9.64 4.61 6.12
C ASN A 80 8.97 5.15 4.86
N LEU A 81 8.59 4.28 3.92
CA LEU A 81 7.91 4.68 2.70
C LEU A 81 6.58 5.37 3.02
N LEU A 82 5.78 4.79 3.91
CA LEU A 82 4.50 5.37 4.31
C LEU A 82 4.67 6.71 5.04
N MET A 83 5.67 6.85 5.92
CA MET A 83 5.99 8.13 6.55
C MET A 83 6.40 9.18 5.54
N ILE A 84 7.27 8.85 4.58
CA ILE A 84 7.67 9.79 3.53
C ILE A 84 6.45 10.22 2.71
N ILE A 85 5.56 9.29 2.36
CA ILE A 85 4.34 9.62 1.62
C ILE A 85 3.46 10.61 2.38
N ASP A 86 3.31 10.42 3.70
CA ASP A 86 2.57 11.33 4.57
C ASP A 86 3.24 12.71 4.69
N GLU A 87 4.55 12.72 5.01
CA GLU A 87 5.37 13.93 5.17
C GLU A 87 5.35 14.82 3.92
N GLU A 88 5.40 14.20 2.74
CA GLU A 88 5.42 14.88 1.45
C GLU A 88 4.01 15.16 0.89
N GLY A 89 2.95 14.76 1.59
CA GLY A 89 1.56 14.95 1.16
C GLY A 89 1.19 14.20 -0.13
N LEU A 90 1.83 13.07 -0.40
CA LEU A 90 1.73 12.33 -1.67
C LEU A 90 0.58 11.30 -1.70
N SER A 91 -0.10 11.06 -0.58
CA SER A 91 -1.14 10.02 -0.43
C SER A 91 -2.17 10.05 -1.56
N GLU A 92 -2.76 11.21 -1.87
CA GLU A 92 -3.78 11.32 -2.92
C GLU A 92 -3.23 11.18 -4.33
N GLU A 93 -2.02 11.69 -4.57
CA GLU A 93 -1.37 11.56 -5.87
C GLU A 93 -1.06 10.09 -6.19
N LEU A 94 -0.50 9.37 -5.22
CA LEU A 94 -0.06 7.98 -5.40
C LEU A 94 -1.22 6.97 -5.51
N LYS A 95 -2.43 7.37 -5.08
CA LYS A 95 -3.67 6.59 -5.29
C LYS A 95 -4.26 6.74 -6.70
N LYS A 96 -3.76 7.67 -7.52
CA LYS A 96 -4.26 7.85 -8.89
C LYS A 96 -4.08 6.57 -9.70
N LYS A 97 -5.07 6.29 -10.55
CA LYS A 97 -4.97 5.23 -11.55
C LYS A 97 -4.08 5.73 -12.68
N VAL A 98 -3.23 4.84 -13.17
CA VAL A 98 -2.44 5.08 -14.37
C VAL A 98 -3.13 4.34 -15.52
N GLU A 99 -3.46 5.06 -16.59
CA GLU A 99 -4.00 4.44 -17.80
C GLU A 99 -2.89 3.66 -18.51
N ASN A 100 -3.10 2.36 -18.71
CA ASN A 100 -2.32 1.58 -19.65
C ASN A 100 -3.23 0.69 -20.49
N GLU A 101 -2.73 0.27 -21.65
CA GLU A 101 -3.44 -0.54 -22.64
C GLU A 101 -3.84 -1.94 -22.14
N ALA A 102 -3.37 -2.37 -20.97
CA ALA A 102 -3.55 -3.74 -20.47
C ALA A 102 -4.77 -3.93 -19.55
N GLY A 103 -5.57 -2.89 -19.29
CA GLY A 103 -6.81 -3.01 -18.50
C GLY A 103 -6.61 -3.48 -17.06
N LYS A 104 -5.39 -3.40 -16.52
CA LYS A 104 -5.05 -3.77 -15.14
C LYS A 104 -5.19 -2.56 -14.23
N ASP A 105 -5.79 -2.74 -13.04
CA ASP A 105 -5.86 -1.70 -12.01
C ASP A 105 -4.46 -1.41 -11.44
N LEU A 106 -3.74 -0.53 -12.13
CA LEU A 106 -2.39 -0.09 -11.80
C LEU A 106 -2.50 1.28 -11.14
N ARG A 107 -2.26 1.29 -9.83
CA ARG A 107 -2.11 2.51 -9.04
C ARG A 107 -0.68 3.00 -9.18
N LEU A 108 -0.51 4.32 -9.26
CA LEU A 108 0.81 4.96 -9.39
C LEU A 108 1.78 4.48 -8.31
N SER A 109 1.31 4.39 -7.06
CA SER A 109 2.06 3.85 -5.92
C SER A 109 2.69 2.47 -6.19
N ARG A 110 1.93 1.54 -6.76
CA ARG A 110 2.37 0.16 -7.02
C ARG A 110 3.41 0.12 -8.13
N MET A 111 3.26 0.97 -9.14
CA MET A 111 4.22 1.08 -10.23
C MET A 111 5.55 1.63 -9.74
N ILE A 112 5.50 2.71 -8.96
CA ILE A 112 6.69 3.29 -8.33
C ILE A 112 7.43 2.25 -7.50
N VAL A 113 6.74 1.58 -6.56
CA VAL A 113 7.37 0.54 -5.72
C VAL A 113 7.98 -0.60 -6.54
N TYR A 114 7.31 -1.01 -7.63
CA TYR A 114 7.83 -2.04 -8.50
C TYR A 114 9.12 -1.61 -9.22
N GLU A 115 9.18 -0.38 -9.73
CA GLU A 115 10.39 0.17 -10.35
C GLU A 115 11.52 0.38 -9.34
N MET A 116 11.21 0.86 -8.13
CA MET A 116 12.18 0.99 -7.04
C MET A 116 12.85 -0.37 -6.78
N ASN A 117 12.08 -1.44 -6.69
CA ASN A 117 12.62 -2.78 -6.44
C ASN A 117 13.46 -3.35 -7.60
N LYS A 118 13.23 -2.92 -8.85
CA LYS A 118 14.11 -3.30 -9.97
C LYS A 118 15.48 -2.64 -9.86
N ARG A 119 15.51 -1.37 -9.44
CA ARG A 119 16.74 -0.58 -9.30
C ARG A 119 17.51 -0.93 -8.05
N TYR A 120 16.79 -1.05 -6.94
CA TYR A 120 17.32 -1.39 -5.64
C TYR A 120 16.40 -2.41 -4.97
N PRO A 121 16.76 -3.70 -4.96
CA PRO A 121 15.91 -4.74 -4.39
C PRO A 121 15.51 -4.39 -2.96
N VAL A 122 14.23 -4.44 -2.63
CA VAL A 122 13.73 -4.06 -1.29
C VAL A 122 14.30 -4.96 -0.18
N VAL A 123 14.80 -6.14 -0.53
CA VAL A 123 15.59 -7.01 0.36
C VAL A 123 16.90 -6.37 0.85
N MET A 124 17.46 -5.41 0.10
CA MET A 124 18.65 -4.64 0.47
C MET A 124 18.31 -3.34 1.22
N TYR A 125 17.02 -3.06 1.42
CA TYR A 125 16.54 -1.82 2.03
C TYR A 125 17.02 -1.54 3.47
N PRO A 126 17.36 -2.54 4.32
CA PRO A 126 18.01 -2.27 5.61
C PRO A 126 19.30 -1.44 5.53
N LEU A 127 19.85 -1.25 4.33
CA LEU A 127 21.06 -0.47 4.07
C LEU A 127 20.79 0.97 3.57
N LEU A 128 19.55 1.30 3.20
CA LEU A 128 19.18 2.65 2.76
C LEU A 128 18.65 3.46 3.94
N ASP A 129 19.14 4.68 4.09
CA ASP A 129 18.54 5.61 5.04
C ASP A 129 17.20 6.17 4.52
N LYS A 130 16.48 6.91 5.38
CA LYS A 130 15.18 7.46 5.04
C LYS A 130 15.27 8.54 3.94
N GLU A 131 16.37 9.28 3.88
CA GLU A 131 16.61 10.33 2.89
C GLU A 131 16.84 9.73 1.50
N GLU A 132 17.69 8.70 1.41
CA GLU A 132 17.95 7.99 0.16
C GLU A 132 16.68 7.35 -0.40
N LEU A 133 15.80 6.83 0.47
CA LEU A 133 14.48 6.34 0.03
C LEU A 133 13.59 7.46 -0.51
N ARG A 134 13.60 8.62 0.14
CA ARG A 134 12.84 9.79 -0.32
C ARG A 134 13.31 10.21 -1.72
N ASP A 135 14.62 10.26 -1.92
CA ASP A 135 15.21 10.57 -3.23
C ASP A 135 14.81 9.54 -4.30
N GLU A 136 14.86 8.25 -3.98
CA GLU A 136 14.45 7.21 -4.92
C GLU A 136 12.95 7.27 -5.25
N LEU A 137 12.10 7.56 -4.25
CA LEU A 137 10.66 7.78 -4.46
C LEU A 137 10.42 8.93 -5.46
N TYR A 138 11.09 10.07 -5.27
CA TYR A 138 10.98 11.21 -6.17
C TYR A 138 11.56 10.93 -7.56
N ASN A 139 12.67 10.22 -7.65
CA ASN A 139 13.25 9.81 -8.92
C ASN A 139 12.29 8.92 -9.71
N MET A 140 11.61 7.98 -9.04
CA MET A 140 10.64 7.12 -9.71
C MET A 140 9.35 7.87 -10.07
N LYS A 141 8.90 8.79 -9.22
CA LYS A 141 7.75 9.65 -9.50
C LYS A 141 7.94 10.47 -10.79
N LYS A 142 9.15 10.98 -11.05
CA LYS A 142 9.48 11.73 -12.29
C LYS A 142 9.33 10.90 -13.57
N ILE A 143 9.43 9.57 -13.49
CA ILE A 143 9.24 8.69 -14.65
C ILE A 143 7.76 8.66 -15.08
N TYR A 144 6.85 8.94 -14.15
CA TYR A 144 5.41 8.84 -14.31
C TYR A 144 4.67 10.19 -14.22
N SER A 145 5.40 11.29 -14.12
CA SER A 145 4.89 12.68 -14.17
C SER A 145 4.96 13.22 -15.59
#